data_AF-A0A7J9FXK6-F1
#
_entry.id   AF-A0A7J9FXK6-F1
#
_cell.length_a   1.000
_cell.length_b   1.000
_cell.length_c   1.000
_cell.angle_alpha   90.00
_cell.angle_beta   90.00
_cell.angle_gamma   90.00
#
_symmetry.space_group_name_H-M   'P 1'
#
loop_
_entity.id
_entity.type
_entity.pdbx_description
1 polymer ?
#
loop_
_entity_poly.entity_id
_entity_poly.type
_entity_poly.pdbx_seq_one_letter_code
_entity_poly.pdbx_strand_id
1 'polypeptide(L)'
;GHEDRFSVYVHASREKPVHTSHYFIGRDIHRETVLKRKEGKKKKKLSKDGRARIKMQVVWGKFSMVDIERRLLARSLLDPDNQQFVLLSDSCVPLHNFDYVYNYLMLTNVSFIDCFVDLGPHGTGRYSELMMPEVEKNAFRKGSQVYYLRIPIFQF
;
A
#
# COMPACT_ATOMS: atom_id res chain seq x y z
N GLY A 1 7.17 -7.59 10.64
CA GLY A 1 5.86 -7.57 11.33
C GLY A 1 5.77 -8.75 12.27
N HIS A 2 4.63 -8.93 12.95
CA HIS A 2 4.34 -10.02 13.93
C HIS A 2 5.07 -11.33 13.56
N GLU A 3 6.05 -11.73 14.38
CA GLU A 3 6.85 -12.97 14.18
C GLU A 3 7.45 -13.13 12.77
N ASP A 4 7.82 -12.03 12.12
CA ASP A 4 8.37 -12.02 10.75
C ASP A 4 7.42 -12.52 9.64
N ARG A 5 6.11 -12.62 9.92
CA ARG A 5 5.10 -13.05 8.94
C ARG A 5 4.78 -12.02 7.83
N PHE A 6 5.24 -10.77 7.96
CA PHE A 6 4.99 -9.72 6.96
C PHE A 6 5.98 -8.56 7.05
N SER A 7 6.11 -7.83 5.94
CA SER A 7 6.80 -6.55 5.86
C SER A 7 5.80 -5.39 5.86
N VAL A 8 6.07 -4.33 6.63
CA VAL A 8 5.24 -3.12 6.64
C VAL A 8 5.98 -1.99 5.97
N TYR A 9 5.36 -1.37 4.97
CA TYR A 9 5.88 -0.17 4.35
C TYR A 9 5.03 1.02 4.80
N VAL A 10 5.58 1.86 5.68
CA VAL A 10 4.87 3.04 6.18
C VAL A 10 5.22 4.25 5.34
N HIS A 11 4.21 4.90 4.78
CA HIS A 11 4.34 6.25 4.25
C HIS A 11 3.39 7.20 4.98
N ALA A 12 3.97 8.17 5.69
CA ALA A 12 3.19 9.17 6.43
C ALA A 12 3.02 10.44 5.58
N SER A 13 1.77 10.90 5.46
CA SER A 13 1.46 12.27 5.04
C SER A 13 2.04 13.27 6.05
N ARG A 14 2.35 14.48 5.59
CA ARG A 14 2.77 15.58 6.49
C ARG A 14 1.59 16.29 7.14
N GLU A 15 0.39 16.12 6.59
CA GLU A 15 -0.84 16.70 7.13
C GLU A 15 -1.38 15.81 8.24
N LYS A 16 -1.69 16.40 9.40
CA LYS A 16 -2.32 15.69 10.50
C LYS A 16 -3.77 15.36 10.10
N PRO A 17 -4.23 14.10 10.25
CA PRO A 17 -5.61 13.76 9.95
C PRO A 17 -6.56 14.59 10.81
N VAL A 18 -7.56 15.19 10.17
CA VAL A 18 -8.59 16.04 10.82
C VAL A 18 -9.40 15.25 11.84
N HIS A 19 -9.53 13.95 11.62
CA HIS A 19 -10.19 13.03 12.55
C HIS A 19 -9.23 11.90 12.94
N THR A 20 -8.85 11.84 14.21
CA THR A 20 -8.10 10.73 14.78
C THR A 20 -9.06 9.92 15.65
N SER A 21 -9.16 8.62 15.36
CA SER A 21 -9.90 7.70 16.22
C SER A 21 -9.21 7.62 17.58
N HIS A 22 -9.99 7.54 18.68
CA HIS A 22 -9.47 7.45 20.04
C HIS A 22 -8.49 6.28 20.23
N TYR A 23 -8.61 5.24 19.42
CA TYR A 23 -7.70 4.08 19.44
C TYR A 23 -6.26 4.40 18.99
N PHE A 24 -6.06 5.51 18.28
CA PHE A 24 -4.77 5.91 17.69
C PHE A 24 -4.21 7.21 18.28
N ILE A 25 -4.92 7.84 19.23
CA ILE A 25 -4.41 9.03 19.95
C ILE A 25 -3.15 8.64 20.73
N GLY A 26 -2.05 9.35 20.46
CA GLY A 26 -0.75 9.11 21.10
C GLY A 26 -0.01 7.86 20.62
N ARG A 27 -0.51 7.17 19.59
CA ARG A 27 0.13 6.02 18.93
C ARG A 27 0.59 6.36 17.52
N ASP A 28 1.09 7.59 17.31
CA ASP A 28 1.69 7.98 16.04
C ASP A 28 2.79 6.97 15.68
N ILE A 29 2.62 6.26 14.57
CA ILE A 29 3.66 5.40 14.03
C ILE A 29 4.73 6.34 13.46
N HIS A 30 5.73 6.63 14.29
CA HIS A 30 6.89 7.39 13.88
C HIS A 30 7.59 6.66 12.72
N ARG A 31 8.16 7.42 11.78
CA ARG A 31 8.89 6.90 10.61
C ARG A 31 9.98 5.92 11.07
N GLU A 32 9.67 4.63 11.07
CA GLU A 32 10.66 3.58 11.22
C GLU A 32 10.92 2.98 9.84
N THR A 33 12.16 3.17 9.37
CA THR A 33 12.73 2.31 8.35
C THR A 33 12.78 0.90 8.93
N VAL A 34 12.04 -0.04 8.34
CA VAL A 34 12.13 -1.46 8.69
C VAL A 34 13.57 -1.92 8.49
N LEU A 35 14.30 -2.03 9.60
CA LEU A 35 15.62 -2.63 9.69
C LEU A 35 15.45 -4.08 10.15
N LYS A 36 15.78 -5.05 9.28
CA LYS A 36 16.26 -6.39 9.65
C LYS A 36 17.40 -6.70 8.67
N ARG A 37 18.59 -7.20 9.02
CA ARG A 37 19.10 -8.05 10.11
C ARG A 37 20.55 -7.60 10.41
N LYS A 38 20.99 -7.60 11.68
CA LYS A 38 22.40 -7.34 12.05
C LYS A 38 23.15 -8.67 12.15
N GLU A 39 24.19 -8.83 11.34
CA GLU A 39 25.35 -9.65 11.68
C GLU A 39 26.64 -8.81 11.55
N GLY A 40 27.49 -8.87 12.58
CA GLY A 40 28.95 -8.71 12.45
C GLY A 40 29.56 -7.34 12.10
N LYS A 41 29.98 -6.60 13.14
CA LYS A 41 31.25 -5.82 13.26
C LYS A 41 31.80 -5.03 12.03
N LYS A 42 31.64 -3.69 12.06
CA LYS A 42 32.70 -2.62 11.99
C LYS A 42 32.07 -1.26 11.69
N LYS A 43 32.32 -0.27 12.57
CA LYS A 43 31.93 1.14 12.37
C LYS A 43 32.86 1.77 11.32
N LYS A 44 32.42 1.80 10.06
CA LYS A 44 32.85 2.80 9.05
C LYS A 44 31.73 3.84 8.92
N LYS A 45 32.06 5.14 9.06
CA LYS A 45 31.21 6.24 8.59
C LYS A 45 31.11 6.09 7.08
N LEU A 46 30.03 5.48 6.65
CA LEU A 46 29.68 5.28 5.25
C LEU A 46 28.28 5.86 5.13
N SER A 47 28.06 6.72 4.14
CA SER A 47 26.71 7.06 3.70
C SER A 47 26.03 5.74 3.33
N LYS A 48 25.28 5.18 4.28
CA LYS A 48 24.82 3.78 4.30
C LYS A 48 23.33 3.73 3.99
N ASP A 49 22.95 4.08 2.77
CA ASP A 49 22.06 3.24 1.97
C ASP A 49 21.99 3.83 0.55
N GLY A 50 22.37 3.03 -0.45
CA GLY A 50 22.06 3.30 -1.85
C GLY A 50 20.58 3.02 -2.20
N ARG A 51 19.70 2.88 -1.20
CA ARG A 51 18.25 2.74 -1.39
C ARG A 51 17.59 4.10 -1.20
N ALA A 52 17.16 4.68 -2.31
CA ALA A 52 16.44 5.94 -2.32
C ALA A 52 15.26 5.90 -1.35
N ARG A 53 15.33 6.73 -0.29
CA ARG A 53 14.16 7.10 0.52
C ARG A 53 13.09 7.60 -0.42
N ILE A 54 11.90 7.01 -0.39
CA ILE A 54 10.73 7.60 -1.04
C ILE A 54 10.33 8.83 -0.21
N LYS A 55 11.04 9.96 -0.42
CA LYS A 55 10.63 11.28 0.05
C LYS A 55 9.66 11.84 -0.99
N MET A 56 8.40 11.45 -0.91
CA MET A 56 7.33 12.09 -1.65
C MET A 56 6.42 12.83 -0.66
N GLN A 57 5.92 13.99 -1.06
CA GLN A 57 4.80 14.61 -0.37
C GLN A 57 3.54 14.01 -0.98
N VAL A 58 2.72 13.37 -0.15
CA VAL A 58 1.42 12.84 -0.56
C VAL A 58 0.36 13.79 -0.06
N VAL A 59 -0.41 14.32 -1.01
CA VAL A 59 -1.55 15.19 -0.75
C VAL A 59 -2.82 14.42 -1.06
N TRP A 60 -3.81 14.54 -0.17
CA TRP A 60 -5.09 13.86 -0.31
C TRP A 60 -5.81 14.25 -1.61
N GLY A 61 -6.36 13.26 -2.32
CA GLY A 61 -7.09 13.48 -3.57
C GLY A 61 -6.24 13.95 -4.76
N LYS A 62 -4.91 13.93 -4.66
CA LYS A 62 -3.98 14.28 -5.74
C LYS A 62 -3.27 13.04 -6.29
N PHE A 63 -2.75 13.15 -7.52
CA PHE A 63 -2.00 12.08 -8.19
C PHE A 63 -0.77 11.58 -7.41
N SER A 64 -0.19 12.41 -6.54
CA SER A 64 0.88 12.00 -5.62
C SER A 64 0.52 10.77 -4.78
N MET A 65 -0.77 10.56 -4.49
CA MET A 65 -1.26 9.42 -3.75
C MET A 65 -1.17 8.13 -4.58
N VAL A 66 -1.56 8.19 -5.85
CA VAL A 66 -1.41 7.07 -6.81
C VAL A 66 0.07 6.75 -7.05
N ASP A 67 0.92 7.77 -7.15
CA ASP A 67 2.36 7.57 -7.35
C ASP A 67 3.02 6.83 -6.18
N ILE A 68 2.59 7.07 -4.93
CA ILE A 68 3.15 6.34 -3.79
C ILE A 68 2.67 4.90 -3.78
N GLU A 69 1.39 4.66 -4.04
CA GLU A 69 0.81 3.33 -4.09
C GLU A 69 1.53 2.45 -5.12
N ARG A 70 1.73 2.99 -6.33
CA ARG A 70 2.49 2.31 -7.39
C ARG A 70 3.92 1.97 -6.95
N ARG A 71 4.61 2.87 -6.24
CA ARG A 71 5.97 2.63 -5.74
C ARG A 71 6.01 1.62 -4.61
N LEU A 72 5.01 1.62 -3.72
CA LEU A 72 4.87 0.63 -2.65
C LEU A 72 4.64 -0.77 -3.21
N LEU A 73 3.73 -0.90 -4.18
CA LEU A 73 3.48 -2.15 -4.88
C LEU A 73 4.71 -2.60 -5.68
N ALA A 74 5.36 -1.70 -6.43
CA ALA A 74 6.59 -2.03 -7.14
C ALA A 74 7.69 -2.51 -6.19
N ARG A 75 7.81 -1.91 -5.00
CA ARG A 75 8.76 -2.32 -3.97
C ARG A 75 8.42 -3.70 -3.40
N SER A 76 7.15 -4.02 -3.19
CA SER A 76 6.73 -5.33 -2.69
C SER A 76 6.96 -6.44 -3.71
N LEU A 77 6.91 -6.12 -5.01
CA LEU A 77 7.20 -7.06 -6.10
C LEU A 77 8.70 -7.38 -6.28
N LEU A 78 9.60 -6.63 -5.63
CA LEU A 78 11.04 -6.93 -5.68
C LEU A 78 11.43 -8.13 -4.79
N ASP A 79 10.55 -8.54 -3.90
CA ASP A 79 10.72 -9.72 -3.08
C ASP A 79 9.93 -10.89 -3.72
N PRO A 80 10.61 -11.88 -4.33
CA PRO A 80 9.93 -12.98 -5.02
C PRO A 80 9.12 -13.87 -4.07
N ASP A 81 9.43 -13.86 -2.78
CA ASP A 81 8.70 -14.63 -1.77
C ASP A 81 7.42 -13.89 -1.31
N ASN A 82 7.25 -12.62 -1.67
CA ASN A 82 6.11 -11.82 -1.26
C ASN A 82 4.89 -12.05 -2.18
N GLN A 83 4.00 -12.95 -1.74
CA GLN A 83 2.80 -13.34 -2.48
C GLN A 83 1.58 -12.47 -2.21
N GLN A 84 1.65 -11.52 -1.27
CA GLN A 84 0.49 -10.76 -0.81
C GLN A 84 0.82 -9.28 -0.68
N PHE A 85 -0.14 -8.42 -1.00
CA PHE A 85 -0.05 -6.98 -0.79
C PHE A 85 -1.38 -6.43 -0.28
N VAL A 86 -1.34 -5.73 0.86
CA VAL A 86 -2.49 -5.02 1.42
C VAL A 86 -2.11 -3.55 1.51
N LEU A 87 -2.94 -2.67 0.96
CA LEU A 87 -2.79 -1.22 1.11
C LEU A 87 -3.70 -0.72 2.23
N LEU A 88 -3.13 -0.10 3.26
CA LEU A 88 -3.85 0.45 4.42
C LEU A 88 -3.39 1.88 4.70
N SER A 89 -4.23 2.64 5.42
CA SER A 89 -3.88 3.93 6.01
C SER A 89 -3.84 3.85 7.53
N ASP A 90 -3.37 4.92 8.18
CA ASP A 90 -3.37 5.10 9.64
C ASP A 90 -4.78 5.08 10.26
N SER A 91 -5.80 5.29 9.45
CA SER A 91 -7.19 5.33 9.86
C SER A 91 -7.87 3.96 9.78
N CYS A 92 -7.20 2.94 9.25
CA CYS A 92 -7.73 1.58 9.18
C CYS A 92 -7.73 0.90 10.55
N VAL A 93 -8.90 0.42 10.96
CA VAL A 93 -9.09 -0.25 12.26
C VAL A 93 -9.37 -1.74 12.04
N PRO A 94 -8.58 -2.66 12.63
CA PRO A 94 -8.84 -4.09 12.48
C PRO A 94 -10.13 -4.47 13.21
N LEU A 95 -11.00 -5.22 12.52
CA LEU A 95 -12.26 -5.74 13.09
C LEU A 95 -12.14 -7.18 13.60
N HIS A 96 -11.10 -7.89 13.15
CA HIS A 96 -10.77 -9.25 13.57
C HIS A 96 -9.34 -9.31 14.08
N ASN A 97 -9.02 -10.34 14.86
CA ASN A 97 -7.66 -10.57 15.33
C ASN A 97 -6.70 -10.89 14.17
N PHE A 98 -5.40 -10.78 14.45
CA PHE A 98 -4.36 -10.95 13.43
C PHE A 98 -4.41 -12.34 12.79
N ASP A 99 -4.52 -13.41 13.59
CA ASP A 99 -4.46 -14.78 13.06
C ASP A 99 -5.63 -15.09 12.15
N TYR A 100 -6.84 -14.58 12.45
CA TYR A 100 -8.00 -14.70 11.58
C TYR A 100 -7.74 -14.05 10.22
N VAL A 101 -7.33 -12.77 10.22
CA VAL A 101 -7.09 -12.02 8.98
C VAL A 101 -5.94 -12.64 8.19
N TYR A 102 -4.85 -12.99 8.86
CA TYR A 102 -3.69 -13.61 8.25
C TYR A 102 -4.07 -14.92 7.58
N ASN A 103 -4.72 -15.84 8.30
CA ASN A 103 -5.12 -17.13 7.73
C ASN A 103 -6.12 -16.96 6.58
N TYR A 104 -7.08 -16.04 6.71
CA TYR A 104 -8.04 -15.74 5.65
C TYR A 104 -7.35 -15.26 4.37
N LEU A 105 -6.42 -14.30 4.49
CA LEU A 105 -5.69 -13.79 3.34
C LEU A 105 -4.75 -14.84 2.76
N MET A 106 -4.00 -15.56 3.59
CA MET A 106 -3.05 -16.59 3.12
C MET A 106 -3.73 -17.76 2.40
N LEU A 107 -4.96 -18.11 2.78
CA LEU A 107 -5.70 -19.22 2.17
C LEU A 107 -6.53 -18.81 0.94
N THR A 108 -6.78 -17.52 0.72
CA THR A 108 -7.53 -17.09 -0.46
C THR A 108 -6.69 -17.11 -1.73
N ASN A 109 -7.31 -17.50 -2.84
CA ASN A 109 -6.70 -17.48 -4.17
C ASN A 109 -7.16 -16.29 -5.03
N VAL A 110 -7.98 -15.38 -4.48
CA VAL A 110 -8.49 -14.19 -5.17
C VAL A 110 -7.90 -12.91 -4.61
N SER A 111 -7.97 -11.83 -5.40
CA SER A 111 -7.73 -10.47 -4.92
C SER A 111 -9.05 -9.81 -4.53
N PHE A 112 -9.02 -8.90 -3.55
CA PHE A 112 -10.19 -8.15 -3.11
C PHE A 112 -10.02 -6.69 -3.51
N ILE A 113 -10.72 -6.30 -4.56
CA ILE A 113 -10.72 -4.94 -5.11
C ILE A 113 -12.18 -4.53 -5.29
N ASP A 114 -12.55 -3.40 -4.72
CA ASP A 114 -13.86 -2.81 -4.97
C ASP A 114 -13.87 -2.16 -6.35
N CYS A 115 -14.89 -2.47 -7.16
CA CYS A 115 -14.96 -2.09 -8.56
C CYS A 115 -16.42 -2.03 -9.02
N PHE A 116 -16.89 -0.82 -9.34
CA PHE A 116 -18.27 -0.57 -9.73
C PHE A 116 -18.39 0.51 -10.81
N VAL A 117 -19.54 0.52 -11.48
CA VAL A 117 -19.90 1.57 -12.44
C VAL A 117 -20.55 2.71 -11.67
N ASP A 118 -19.96 3.90 -11.76
CA ASP A 118 -20.55 5.14 -11.25
C ASP A 118 -20.88 6.02 -12.46
N LEU A 119 -22.17 6.24 -12.73
CA LEU A 119 -22.63 7.06 -13.86
C LEU A 119 -22.52 8.57 -13.59
N GLY A 120 -22.17 8.96 -12.36
CA GLY A 120 -22.07 10.36 -11.95
C GLY A 120 -20.84 11.10 -12.49
N PRO A 121 -20.76 12.43 -12.25
CA PRO A 121 -19.66 13.29 -12.70
C PRO A 121 -18.31 12.96 -12.05
N HIS A 122 -18.30 12.13 -11.01
CA HIS A 122 -17.09 11.67 -10.32
C HIS A 122 -16.70 10.23 -10.65
N GLY A 123 -17.53 9.53 -11.43
CA GLY A 123 -17.24 8.21 -11.98
C GLY A 123 -16.95 8.30 -13.48
N THR A 124 -17.82 7.73 -14.29
CA THR A 124 -17.76 7.71 -15.77
C THR A 124 -17.64 9.11 -16.36
N GLY A 125 -18.18 10.15 -15.70
CA GLY A 125 -18.01 11.53 -16.14
C GLY A 125 -16.56 12.04 -16.14
N ARG A 126 -15.63 11.32 -15.49
CA ARG A 126 -14.18 11.62 -15.52
C ARG A 126 -13.43 10.86 -16.61
N TYR A 127 -14.10 10.00 -17.38
CA TYR A 127 -13.47 9.31 -18.49
C TYR A 127 -13.07 10.31 -19.59
N SER A 128 -11.91 10.09 -20.19
CA SER A 128 -11.37 10.86 -21.31
C SER A 128 -11.07 9.91 -22.45
N GLU A 129 -11.46 10.27 -23.68
CA GLU A 129 -11.20 9.47 -24.87
C GLU A 129 -9.70 9.31 -25.17
N LEU A 130 -8.86 10.20 -24.61
CA LEU A 130 -7.39 10.11 -24.69
C LEU A 130 -6.80 8.93 -23.90
N MET A 131 -7.60 8.21 -23.10
CA MET A 131 -7.16 6.99 -22.42
C MET A 131 -7.21 5.74 -23.31
N MET A 132 -7.77 5.86 -24.52
CA MET A 132 -7.68 4.81 -25.53
C MET A 132 -6.28 4.78 -26.17
N PRO A 133 -5.76 3.59 -26.52
CA PRO A 133 -6.40 2.27 -26.40
C PRO A 133 -6.18 1.58 -25.04
N GLU A 134 -5.35 2.13 -24.14
CA GLU A 134 -4.93 1.45 -22.91
C GLU A 134 -6.10 1.16 -21.95
N VAL A 135 -7.11 2.03 -21.89
CA VAL A 135 -8.29 1.86 -21.04
C VAL A 135 -9.54 2.10 -21.85
N GLU A 136 -10.23 1.01 -22.21
CA GLU A 136 -11.55 1.09 -22.83
C GLU A 136 -12.59 1.71 -21.90
N LYS A 137 -13.55 2.45 -22.46
CA LYS A 137 -14.64 3.07 -21.70
C LYS A 137 -15.46 2.05 -20.91
N ASN A 138 -15.68 0.86 -21.47
CA ASN A 138 -16.38 -0.24 -20.82
C ASN A 138 -15.57 -0.88 -19.68
N ALA A 139 -14.25 -0.64 -19.59
CA ALA A 139 -13.34 -1.17 -18.59
C ALA A 139 -13.03 -0.12 -17.50
N PHE A 140 -13.29 1.16 -17.78
CA PHE A 140 -13.20 2.22 -16.78
C PHE A 140 -14.23 2.02 -15.68
N ARG A 141 -13.75 1.92 -14.43
CA ARG A 141 -14.55 1.65 -13.23
C ARG A 141 -14.07 2.52 -12.09
N LYS A 142 -14.99 2.81 -11.17
CA LYS A 142 -14.66 3.43 -9.89
C LYS A 142 -14.45 2.32 -8.86
N GLY A 143 -13.63 2.60 -7.84
CA GLY A 143 -13.35 1.65 -6.77
C GLY A 143 -12.87 2.34 -5.51
N SER A 144 -12.66 1.53 -4.47
CA SER A 144 -12.03 1.94 -3.23
C SER A 144 -10.51 2.09 -3.39
N GLN A 145 -9.92 2.99 -2.62
CA GLN A 145 -8.47 3.13 -2.52
C GLN A 145 -7.83 2.00 -1.69
N VAL A 146 -8.58 1.38 -0.78
CA VAL A 146 -8.10 0.26 0.04
C VAL A 146 -8.39 -1.04 -0.68
N TYR A 147 -7.36 -1.87 -0.83
CA TYR A 147 -7.47 -3.13 -1.55
C TYR A 147 -6.45 -4.17 -1.07
N TYR A 148 -6.71 -5.42 -1.43
CA TYR A 148 -5.81 -6.55 -1.25
C TYR A 148 -5.53 -7.22 -2.59
N LEU A 149 -4.26 -7.48 -2.87
CA LEU A 149 -3.80 -8.21 -4.03
C LEU A 149 -3.11 -9.50 -3.61
N ARG A 150 -3.52 -10.60 -4.25
CA ARG A 150 -2.70 -11.80 -4.33
C ARG A 150 -1.74 -11.64 -5.50
N ILE A 151 -0.45 -11.57 -5.20
CA ILE A 151 0.63 -11.52 -6.18
C ILE A 151 0.84 -12.96 -6.69
N PRO A 152 0.55 -13.25 -7.96
CA PRO A 152 0.86 -14.55 -8.52
C PRO A 152 2.37 -14.74 -8.56
N ILE A 153 2.84 -15.92 -8.18
CA ILE A 153 4.23 -16.32 -8.38
C ILE A 153 4.39 -16.51 -9.88
N PHE A 154 5.05 -15.56 -10.54
CA PHE A 154 5.56 -15.80 -11.89
C PHE A 154 6.74 -16.74 -11.75
N GLN A 155 6.50 -18.02 -12.00
CA GLN A 155 7.56 -19.02 -12.13
C GLN A 155 8.22 -18.74 -13.49
N PHE A 156 9.32 -17.98 -13.48
CA PHE A 156 10.19 -17.81 -14.63
C PHE A 156 11.02 -19.07 -14.86
#